data_AF-A0A7J8ZDX7-F1
#
_entry.id   AF-A0A7J8ZDX7-F1
#
_cell.length_a   1.000
_cell.length_b   1.000
_cell.length_c   1.000
_cell.angle_alpha   90.00
_cell.angle_beta   90.00
_cell.angle_gamma   90.00
#
_symmetry.space_group_name_H-M   'P 1'
#
loop_
_entity.id
_entity.type
_entity.pdbx_description
1 polymer ?
#
loop_
_entity_poly.entity_id
_entity_poly.type
_entity_poly.pdbx_seq_one_letter_code
_entity_poly.pdbx_strand_id
1 'polypeptide(L)'
;MIWLVVAGKITKPKIWQMCIYICIGANSQNSANTGALVTSVKNFPESRGSMIVSNPSYCMAAGCNFNTICVHNPDVKPIDTPTSLNVFYHFLTISIVLAVFLMALNLLEKIIAFSEGGYIASATLVSFLVVLPLVISIREELLIWNVKKQAIDPPTGITVERPKPKAVSPKQDDEKSSLDAIFYRPERGDDYTVLKALTSIEMWVLFHATFCGLGSSLTAVDNLGQIGESLGYPNKTVTSFVSLVSIWNFFGRVFAGFVSEIMVVKYRLPRPLMMTMVLLLACVGYLLVAFPFPGSLYIASIVTGFSFGAQLPMNLTIVSELFGLKYYSVLFNLVQFCNLLGSFVFNVKATGTLYDKAAMKDLTKKGLRRSQ
;
A
#
# COMPACT_ATOMS: atom_id res chain seq x y z
N MET A 1 -8.57 -13.19 15.40
CA MET A 1 -7.85 -14.36 15.98
C MET A 1 -6.67 -13.94 16.85
N ILE A 2 -5.67 -13.20 16.35
CA ILE A 2 -4.52 -12.74 17.16
C ILE A 2 -4.97 -11.95 18.40
N TRP A 3 -5.93 -11.03 18.25
CA TRP A 3 -6.52 -10.29 19.37
C TRP A 3 -7.16 -11.19 20.45
N LEU A 4 -7.81 -12.30 20.05
CA LEU A 4 -8.40 -13.25 21.00
C LEU A 4 -7.34 -13.99 21.80
N VAL A 5 -6.17 -14.27 21.21
CA VAL A 5 -5.01 -14.82 21.93
C VAL A 5 -4.48 -13.81 22.96
N VAL A 6 -4.30 -12.55 22.54
CA VAL A 6 -3.79 -11.48 23.41
C VAL A 6 -4.77 -11.18 24.55
N ALA A 7 -6.07 -11.24 24.29
CA ALA A 7 -7.14 -11.08 25.28
C ALA A 7 -7.35 -12.31 26.17
N GLY A 8 -6.55 -13.38 26.01
CA GLY A 8 -6.64 -14.60 26.82
C GLY A 8 -7.92 -15.43 26.60
N LYS A 9 -8.66 -15.16 25.52
CA LYS A 9 -9.92 -15.83 25.18
C LYS A 9 -9.72 -17.20 24.53
N ILE A 10 -8.51 -17.48 24.03
CA ILE A 10 -8.11 -18.77 23.45
C ILE A 10 -6.70 -19.16 23.93
N THR A 11 -6.39 -20.46 23.90
CA THR A 11 -5.06 -20.98 24.26
C THR A 11 -3.97 -20.43 23.34
N LYS A 12 -2.78 -20.19 23.89
CA LYS A 12 -1.64 -19.63 23.14
C LYS A 12 -1.27 -20.58 21.98
N PRO A 13 -1.48 -20.18 20.72
CA PRO A 13 -1.18 -21.03 19.58
C PRO A 13 0.33 -21.20 19.41
N LYS A 14 0.74 -22.32 18.83
CA LYS A 14 2.16 -22.59 18.53
C LYS A 14 2.66 -21.59 17.48
N ILE A 15 3.98 -21.34 17.44
CA ILE A 15 4.61 -20.35 16.53
C ILE A 15 4.16 -20.54 15.07
N TRP A 16 4.09 -21.78 14.59
CA TRP A 16 3.67 -22.07 13.21
C TRP A 16 2.22 -21.66 12.93
N GLN A 17 1.31 -21.77 13.90
CA GLN A 17 -0.09 -21.34 13.77
C GLN A 17 -0.19 -19.81 13.72
N MET A 18 0.62 -19.11 14.53
CA MET A 18 0.75 -17.65 14.42
C MET A 18 1.30 -17.25 13.05
N CYS A 19 2.31 -17.95 12.53
CA CYS A 19 2.82 -17.70 11.17
C CYS A 19 1.73 -17.90 10.12
N ILE A 20 0.90 -18.93 10.22
CA ILE A 20 -0.24 -19.14 9.31
C ILE A 20 -1.28 -18.03 9.46
N TYR A 21 -1.66 -17.63 10.67
CA TYR A 21 -2.64 -16.55 10.88
C TYR A 21 -2.14 -15.21 10.35
N ILE A 22 -0.86 -14.90 10.56
CA ILE A 22 -0.21 -13.71 10.00
C ILE A 22 -0.11 -13.83 8.47
N CYS A 23 0.23 -15.00 7.93
CA CYS A 23 0.24 -15.23 6.48
C CYS A 23 -1.14 -14.98 5.90
N ILE A 24 -2.20 -15.60 6.45
CA ILE A 24 -3.57 -15.43 5.94
C ILE A 24 -4.02 -13.97 6.08
N GLY A 25 -3.73 -13.32 7.22
CA GLY A 25 -4.11 -11.92 7.47
C GLY A 25 -3.37 -10.91 6.59
N ALA A 26 -2.07 -11.09 6.38
CA ALA A 26 -1.25 -10.21 5.55
C ALA A 26 -1.49 -10.45 4.04
N ASN A 27 -1.69 -11.69 3.62
CA ASN A 27 -1.93 -12.02 2.22
C ASN A 27 -3.36 -11.72 1.76
N SER A 28 -4.34 -11.69 2.66
CA SER A 28 -5.73 -11.33 2.28
C SER A 28 -5.80 -9.88 1.79
N GLN A 29 -5.16 -8.95 2.50
CA GLN A 29 -5.11 -7.55 2.11
C GLN A 29 -4.27 -7.37 0.83
N ASN A 30 -3.13 -8.06 0.70
CA ASN A 30 -2.29 -7.92 -0.48
C ASN A 30 -2.89 -8.53 -1.75
N SER A 31 -3.49 -9.73 -1.70
CA SER A 31 -4.10 -10.38 -2.87
C SER A 31 -5.26 -9.55 -3.43
N ALA A 32 -6.05 -9.02 -2.50
CA ALA A 32 -7.16 -8.14 -2.74
C ALA A 32 -6.67 -6.83 -3.40
N ASN A 33 -5.78 -6.08 -2.73
CA ASN A 33 -5.20 -4.83 -3.24
C ASN A 33 -4.60 -5.02 -4.64
N THR A 34 -3.92 -6.14 -4.85
CA THR A 34 -3.24 -6.46 -6.10
C THR A 34 -4.23 -6.64 -7.27
N GLY A 35 -5.37 -7.30 -7.05
CA GLY A 35 -6.38 -7.50 -8.09
C GLY A 35 -7.01 -6.18 -8.57
N ALA A 36 -7.39 -5.32 -7.62
CA ALA A 36 -7.90 -3.97 -7.93
C ALA A 36 -6.85 -3.15 -8.68
N LEU A 37 -5.58 -3.31 -8.30
CA LEU A 37 -4.50 -2.52 -8.85
C LEU A 37 -4.09 -2.92 -10.26
N VAL A 38 -3.90 -4.22 -10.52
CA VAL A 38 -3.56 -4.71 -11.87
C VAL A 38 -4.62 -4.29 -12.86
N THR A 39 -5.89 -4.33 -12.45
CA THR A 39 -7.01 -3.91 -13.29
C THR A 39 -6.96 -2.40 -13.56
N SER A 40 -6.70 -1.60 -12.52
CA SER A 40 -6.57 -0.14 -12.65
C SER A 40 -5.41 0.26 -13.57
N VAL A 41 -4.24 -0.39 -13.45
CA VAL A 41 -3.07 -0.04 -14.26
C VAL A 41 -3.20 -0.52 -15.71
N LYS A 42 -3.88 -1.65 -15.95
CA LYS A 42 -4.19 -2.13 -17.31
C LYS A 42 -5.20 -1.22 -18.03
N ASN A 43 -6.21 -0.74 -17.31
CA ASN A 43 -7.25 0.10 -17.88
C ASN A 43 -6.78 1.54 -18.14
N PHE A 44 -5.79 2.01 -17.37
CA PHE A 44 -5.34 3.40 -17.45
C PHE A 44 -3.81 3.52 -17.49
N PRO A 45 -3.20 3.18 -18.63
CA PRO A 45 -1.75 3.13 -18.77
C PRO A 45 -1.06 4.49 -18.65
N GLU A 46 -1.77 5.60 -18.90
CA GLU A 46 -1.22 6.97 -18.86
C GLU A 46 -1.32 7.68 -17.50
N SER A 47 -2.12 7.17 -16.55
CA SER A 47 -2.35 7.82 -15.25
C SER A 47 -2.18 6.83 -14.08
N ARG A 48 -1.11 6.02 -14.15
CA ARG A 48 -0.88 4.88 -13.25
C ARG A 48 -0.76 5.31 -11.79
N GLY A 49 0.03 6.35 -11.48
CA GLY A 49 0.35 6.75 -10.11
C GLY A 49 -0.85 7.24 -9.30
N SER A 50 -1.67 8.10 -9.90
CA SER A 50 -2.87 8.65 -9.27
C SER A 50 -3.93 7.58 -9.00
N MET A 51 -4.13 6.64 -9.95
CA MET A 51 -5.12 5.56 -9.79
C MET A 51 -4.71 4.47 -8.82
N ILE A 52 -3.42 4.17 -8.74
CA ILE A 52 -2.87 3.23 -7.77
C ILE A 52 -3.16 3.65 -6.33
N VAL A 53 -3.22 4.96 -6.06
CA VAL A 53 -3.42 5.52 -4.72
C VAL A 53 -4.87 5.51 -4.26
N SER A 54 -5.84 5.65 -5.16
CA SER A 54 -7.25 5.49 -4.79
C SER A 54 -7.60 4.03 -4.47
N ASN A 55 -6.78 3.05 -4.92
CA ASN A 55 -7.16 1.64 -4.96
C ASN A 55 -6.16 0.65 -4.31
N PRO A 56 -6.04 0.70 -2.97
CA PRO A 56 -5.84 -0.57 -2.25
C PRO A 56 -7.05 -0.95 -1.38
N SER A 57 -7.50 -0.08 -0.47
CA SER A 57 -8.37 -0.51 0.63
C SER A 57 -9.89 -0.39 0.39
N TYR A 58 -10.34 0.53 -0.48
CA TYR A 58 -11.77 0.80 -0.69
C TYR A 58 -12.45 -0.17 -1.66
N CYS A 59 -11.74 -0.64 -2.71
CA CYS A 59 -12.27 -1.67 -3.62
C CYS A 59 -12.48 -3.04 -2.95
N MET A 60 -11.75 -3.36 -1.87
CA MET A 60 -11.89 -4.67 -1.21
C MET A 60 -13.12 -4.79 -0.34
N ALA A 61 -13.54 -3.70 0.33
CA ALA A 61 -14.78 -3.68 1.08
C ALA A 61 -16.01 -3.89 0.16
N ALA A 62 -15.86 -3.59 -1.14
CA ALA A 62 -16.90 -3.74 -2.14
C ALA A 62 -17.07 -5.12 -2.76
N GLY A 63 -16.17 -6.09 -2.49
CA GLY A 63 -16.32 -7.44 -3.04
C GLY A 63 -16.47 -7.48 -4.57
N CYS A 64 -16.13 -6.39 -5.27
CA CYS A 64 -16.30 -6.28 -6.71
C CYS A 64 -15.27 -7.18 -7.39
N ASN A 65 -15.75 -8.33 -7.85
CA ASN A 65 -15.11 -9.11 -8.89
C ASN A 65 -15.00 -8.25 -10.15
N PHE A 66 -13.93 -7.46 -10.25
CA PHE A 66 -13.55 -6.68 -11.45
C PHE A 66 -13.41 -7.53 -12.72
N ASN A 67 -13.39 -8.88 -12.60
CA ASN A 67 -13.46 -9.81 -13.73
C ASN A 67 -14.68 -9.56 -14.62
N THR A 68 -15.78 -9.01 -14.10
CA THR A 68 -16.98 -8.74 -14.90
C THR A 68 -16.92 -7.40 -15.65
N ILE A 69 -16.11 -6.43 -15.18
CA ILE A 69 -15.94 -5.14 -15.85
C ILE A 69 -14.99 -5.28 -17.05
N CYS A 70 -14.01 -6.18 -16.98
CA CYS A 70 -12.92 -6.28 -17.96
C CYS A 70 -12.79 -7.67 -18.61
N VAL A 71 -13.90 -8.34 -18.96
CA VAL A 71 -13.83 -9.33 -20.05
C VAL A 71 -13.52 -8.55 -21.32
N HIS A 72 -12.22 -8.42 -21.60
CA HIS A 72 -11.70 -8.03 -22.88
C HIS A 72 -12.13 -9.10 -23.88
N ASN A 73 -13.23 -8.85 -24.57
CA ASN A 73 -13.44 -9.41 -25.89
C ASN A 73 -12.45 -8.67 -26.81
N PRO A 74 -11.44 -9.34 -27.40
CA PRO A 74 -10.41 -8.68 -28.21
C PRO A 74 -10.95 -7.93 -29.44
N ASP A 75 -12.25 -8.10 -29.76
CA ASP A 75 -12.94 -7.42 -30.85
C ASP A 75 -13.71 -6.14 -30.43
N VAL A 76 -13.70 -5.75 -29.14
CA VAL A 76 -14.43 -4.56 -28.66
C VAL A 76 -13.45 -3.46 -28.24
N LYS A 77 -13.49 -2.32 -28.96
CA LYS A 77 -12.73 -1.11 -28.58
C LYS A 77 -13.04 -0.72 -27.14
N PRO A 78 -12.04 -0.29 -26.35
CA PRO A 78 -12.28 0.23 -25.01
C PRO A 78 -13.29 1.38 -25.12
N ILE A 79 -14.36 1.29 -24.34
CA ILE A 79 -15.28 2.39 -24.17
C ILE A 79 -14.52 3.42 -23.34
N ASP A 80 -13.98 4.46 -23.98
CA ASP A 80 -13.46 5.64 -23.32
C ASP A 80 -14.64 6.40 -22.70
N THR A 81 -15.16 5.93 -21.57
CA THR A 81 -16.25 6.60 -20.87
C THR A 81 -15.68 7.72 -19.99
N PRO A 82 -15.98 9.01 -20.26
CA PRO A 82 -15.62 10.13 -19.39
C PRO A 82 -16.21 10.01 -17.96
N THR A 83 -17.16 9.09 -17.77
CA THR A 83 -17.75 8.71 -16.48
C THR A 83 -16.74 8.11 -15.50
N SER A 84 -15.73 7.37 -15.97
CA SER A 84 -14.79 6.64 -15.10
C SER A 84 -13.86 7.56 -14.28
N LEU A 85 -13.39 8.65 -14.89
CA LEU A 85 -12.55 9.65 -14.22
C LEU A 85 -13.33 10.45 -13.17
N ASN A 86 -14.60 10.76 -13.44
CA ASN A 86 -15.48 11.44 -12.47
C ASN A 86 -15.75 10.56 -11.24
N VAL A 87 -15.94 9.26 -11.44
CA VAL A 87 -16.09 8.29 -10.34
C VAL A 87 -14.83 8.27 -9.47
N PHE A 88 -13.63 8.23 -10.09
CA PHE A 88 -12.36 8.33 -9.38
C PHE A 88 -12.26 9.60 -8.51
N TYR A 89 -12.63 10.77 -9.05
CA TYR A 89 -12.63 12.01 -8.28
C TYR A 89 -13.63 12.02 -7.12
N HIS A 90 -14.80 11.39 -7.28
CA HIS A 90 -15.75 11.22 -6.17
C HIS A 90 -15.17 10.35 -5.04
N PHE A 91 -14.56 9.22 -5.39
CA PHE A 91 -13.89 8.35 -4.41
C PHE A 91 -12.78 9.11 -3.67
N LEU A 92 -11.90 9.78 -4.40
CA LEU A 92 -10.82 10.56 -3.84
C LEU A 92 -11.34 11.65 -2.89
N THR A 93 -12.39 12.37 -3.30
CA THR A 93 -13.00 13.43 -2.49
C THR A 93 -13.56 12.88 -1.19
N ILE A 94 -14.29 11.76 -1.24
CA ILE A 94 -14.86 11.13 -0.04
C ILE A 94 -13.75 10.64 0.89
N SER A 95 -12.68 10.04 0.37
CA SER A 95 -11.53 9.61 1.18
C SER A 95 -10.82 10.79 1.83
N ILE A 96 -10.63 11.90 1.12
CA ILE A 96 -10.04 13.12 1.68
C ILE A 96 -10.95 13.72 2.76
N VAL A 97 -12.25 13.83 2.50
CA VAL A 97 -13.23 14.35 3.47
C VAL A 97 -13.24 13.48 4.73
N LEU A 98 -13.27 12.15 4.58
CA LEU A 98 -13.19 11.22 5.69
C LEU A 98 -11.89 11.39 6.49
N ALA A 99 -10.74 11.52 5.81
CA ALA A 99 -9.45 11.71 6.48
C ALA A 99 -9.37 13.05 7.23
N VAL A 100 -9.83 14.14 6.63
CA VAL A 100 -9.91 15.47 7.25
C VAL A 100 -10.88 15.46 8.42
N PHE A 101 -12.03 14.79 8.29
CA PHE A 101 -12.99 14.63 9.36
C PHE A 101 -12.42 13.82 10.54
N LEU A 102 -11.78 12.68 10.27
CA LEU A 102 -11.09 11.89 11.29
C LEU A 102 -9.96 12.67 11.96
N MET A 103 -9.22 13.48 11.20
CA MET A 103 -8.21 14.38 11.74
C MET A 103 -8.84 15.42 12.67
N ALA A 104 -9.94 16.06 12.26
CA ALA A 104 -10.66 17.03 13.08
C ALA A 104 -11.21 16.39 14.37
N LEU A 105 -11.81 15.20 14.29
CA LEU A 105 -12.27 14.46 15.46
C LEU A 105 -11.11 14.13 16.42
N ASN A 106 -10.01 13.59 15.91
CA ASN A 106 -8.83 13.26 16.72
C ASN A 106 -8.21 14.50 17.40
N LEU A 107 -8.28 15.67 16.77
CA LEU A 107 -7.82 16.92 17.36
C LEU A 107 -8.84 17.47 18.37
N LEU A 108 -10.14 17.39 18.07
CA LEU A 108 -11.22 17.89 18.92
C LEU A 108 -11.34 17.08 20.22
N GLU A 109 -11.19 15.76 20.15
CA GLU A 109 -11.19 14.87 21.33
C GLU A 109 -10.05 15.20 22.32
N LYS A 110 -8.96 15.79 21.81
CA LYS A 110 -7.86 16.21 22.67
C LYS A 110 -8.17 17.48 23.44
N ILE A 111 -8.99 18.37 22.87
CA ILE A 111 -9.33 19.67 23.45
C ILE A 111 -10.59 19.56 24.32
N ILE A 112 -11.57 18.77 23.88
CA ILE A 112 -12.89 18.65 24.50
C ILE A 112 -13.17 17.16 24.79
N ALA A 113 -13.52 16.86 26.04
CA ALA A 113 -14.03 15.52 26.39
C ALA A 113 -15.43 15.36 25.78
N PHE A 114 -15.58 14.44 24.83
CA PHE A 114 -16.88 14.17 24.22
C PHE A 114 -17.83 13.54 25.25
N SER A 115 -19.09 13.96 25.22
CA SER A 115 -20.16 13.24 25.89
C SER A 115 -20.37 11.87 25.23
N GLU A 116 -20.99 10.93 25.93
CA GLU A 116 -21.33 9.60 25.40
C GLU A 116 -22.10 9.70 24.06
N GLY A 117 -23.02 10.66 23.96
CA GLY A 117 -23.74 10.97 22.71
C GLY A 117 -22.85 11.51 21.59
N GLY A 118 -21.80 12.28 21.92
CA GLY A 118 -20.81 12.76 20.95
C GLY A 118 -19.93 11.63 20.39
N TYR A 119 -19.56 10.66 21.22
CA TYR A 119 -18.87 9.44 20.77
C TYR A 119 -19.75 8.58 19.86
N ILE A 120 -21.03 8.39 20.21
CA ILE A 120 -21.98 7.66 19.36
C ILE A 120 -22.16 8.38 18.02
N ALA A 121 -22.42 9.69 18.03
CA ALA A 121 -22.63 10.47 16.81
C ALA A 121 -21.40 10.46 15.88
N SER A 122 -20.20 10.65 16.45
CA SER A 122 -18.96 10.60 15.68
C SER A 122 -18.69 9.21 15.09
N ALA A 123 -18.90 8.14 15.87
CA ALA A 123 -18.77 6.77 15.39
C ALA A 123 -19.78 6.43 14.27
N THR A 124 -21.03 6.88 14.38
CA THR A 124 -22.05 6.71 13.33
C THR A 124 -21.65 7.45 12.05
N LEU A 125 -21.16 8.69 12.16
CA LEU A 125 -20.74 9.48 11.01
C LEU A 125 -19.50 8.88 10.33
N VAL A 126 -18.50 8.42 11.10
CA VAL A 126 -17.35 7.68 10.55
C VAL A 126 -17.81 6.41 9.85
N SER A 127 -18.70 5.63 10.47
CA SER A 127 -19.23 4.39 9.86
C SER A 127 -19.96 4.68 8.56
N PHE A 128 -20.79 5.73 8.52
CA PHE A 128 -21.48 6.17 7.31
C PHE A 128 -20.49 6.57 6.20
N LEU A 129 -19.50 7.42 6.52
CA LEU A 129 -18.50 7.87 5.57
C LEU A 129 -17.60 6.73 5.05
N VAL A 130 -17.36 5.69 5.85
CA VAL A 130 -16.62 4.48 5.44
C VAL A 130 -17.46 3.61 4.49
N VAL A 131 -18.79 3.55 4.68
CA VAL A 131 -19.71 2.79 3.82
C VAL A 131 -20.07 3.54 2.53
N LEU A 132 -19.94 4.86 2.50
CA LEU A 132 -20.33 5.67 1.34
C LEU A 132 -19.57 5.29 0.03
N PRO A 133 -18.23 5.09 0.03
CA PRO A 133 -17.50 4.57 -1.12
C PRO A 133 -18.03 3.21 -1.61
N LEU A 134 -18.38 2.32 -0.67
CA LEU A 134 -18.93 1.00 -0.98
C LEU A 134 -20.25 1.11 -1.74
N VAL A 135 -21.15 1.99 -1.31
CA VAL A 135 -22.45 2.22 -1.95
C VAL A 135 -22.27 2.75 -3.38
N ILE A 136 -21.33 3.68 -3.59
CA ILE A 136 -21.02 4.21 -4.92
C ILE A 136 -20.50 3.11 -5.84
N SER A 137 -19.61 2.25 -5.34
CA SER A 137 -19.07 1.12 -6.10
C SER A 137 -20.17 0.15 -6.54
N ILE A 138 -21.08 -0.21 -5.64
CA ILE A 138 -22.20 -1.12 -5.95
C ILE A 138 -23.14 -0.48 -6.97
N ARG A 139 -23.46 0.82 -6.80
CA ARG A 139 -24.32 1.55 -7.74
C ARG A 139 -23.71 1.56 -9.15
N GLU A 140 -22.43 1.86 -9.27
CA GLU A 140 -21.76 1.93 -10.58
C GLU A 140 -21.70 0.54 -11.25
N GLU A 141 -21.41 -0.51 -10.49
CA GLU A 141 -21.43 -1.90 -10.99
C GLU A 141 -22.83 -2.30 -11.49
N LEU A 142 -23.88 -1.94 -10.75
CA LEU A 142 -25.27 -2.19 -11.15
C LEU A 142 -25.65 -1.41 -12.42
N LEU A 143 -25.19 -0.17 -12.57
CA LEU A 143 -25.41 0.62 -13.78
C LEU A 143 -24.75 -0.04 -15.00
N ILE A 144 -23.48 -0.45 -14.88
CA ILE A 144 -22.76 -1.15 -15.95
C ILE A 144 -23.44 -2.47 -16.30
N TRP A 145 -23.85 -3.24 -15.28
CA TRP A 145 -24.56 -4.50 -15.46
C TRP A 145 -25.88 -4.31 -16.23
N ASN A 146 -26.63 -3.26 -15.92
CA ASN A 146 -27.87 -2.94 -16.61
C ASN A 146 -27.64 -2.50 -18.06
N VAL A 147 -26.58 -1.72 -18.33
CA VAL A 147 -26.18 -1.34 -19.69
C VAL A 147 -25.74 -2.57 -20.49
N LYS A 148 -24.98 -3.49 -19.90
CA LYS A 148 -24.59 -4.75 -20.56
C LYS A 148 -25.79 -5.63 -20.89
N LYS A 149 -26.81 -5.67 -20.02
CA LYS A 149 -28.08 -6.35 -20.32
C LYS A 149 -28.84 -5.71 -21.49
N GLN A 150 -28.76 -4.39 -21.65
CA GLN A 150 -29.39 -3.67 -22.76
C GLN A 150 -28.61 -3.78 -24.08
N ALA A 151 -27.30 -4.01 -24.04
CA ALA A 151 -26.46 -4.17 -25.24
C ALA A 151 -26.54 -5.56 -25.89
N ILE A 152 -27.45 -6.44 -25.44
CA ILE A 152 -27.72 -7.76 -26.05
C ILE A 152 -28.84 -7.61 -27.09
N ASP A 153 -28.62 -6.79 -28.12
CA ASP A 153 -29.31 -6.93 -29.40
C ASP A 153 -28.21 -7.21 -30.45
N PRO A 154 -28.27 -8.32 -31.20
CA PRO A 154 -27.20 -8.69 -32.11
C PRO A 154 -27.07 -7.65 -33.25
N PRO A 155 -25.85 -7.25 -33.65
CA PRO A 155 -25.70 -6.46 -34.86
C PRO A 155 -26.11 -7.32 -36.05
N THR A 156 -27.06 -6.82 -36.85
CA THR A 156 -27.43 -7.37 -38.15
C THR A 156 -26.16 -7.55 -38.98
N GLY A 157 -25.92 -8.78 -39.44
CA GLY A 157 -24.66 -9.18 -40.04
C GLY A 157 -24.22 -8.27 -41.18
N ILE A 158 -23.02 -7.69 -41.03
CA ILE A 158 -22.23 -7.19 -42.16
C ILE A 158 -21.01 -8.10 -42.25
N THR A 159 -21.00 -8.93 -43.27
CA THR A 159 -19.87 -9.78 -43.65
C THR A 159 -18.72 -8.87 -44.07
N VAL A 160 -17.78 -8.60 -43.17
CA VAL A 160 -16.51 -7.96 -43.52
C VAL A 160 -15.53 -9.06 -43.90
N GLU A 161 -15.23 -9.13 -45.19
CA GLU A 161 -14.19 -9.98 -45.76
C GLU A 161 -12.82 -9.60 -45.15
N ARG A 162 -12.22 -10.49 -44.34
CA ARG A 162 -10.87 -10.27 -43.79
C ARG A 162 -9.84 -10.40 -44.90
N PRO A 163 -8.95 -9.41 -45.13
CA PRO A 163 -7.74 -9.63 -45.90
C PRO A 163 -6.86 -10.64 -45.16
N LYS A 164 -6.34 -11.65 -45.87
CA LYS A 164 -5.38 -12.62 -45.34
C LYS A 164 -4.19 -11.88 -44.69
N PRO A 165 -3.73 -12.28 -43.49
CA PRO A 165 -2.50 -11.72 -42.93
C PRO A 165 -1.34 -12.02 -43.88
N LYS A 166 -0.60 -10.98 -44.29
CA LYS A 166 0.70 -11.17 -44.92
C LYS A 166 1.59 -11.88 -43.92
N ALA A 167 2.13 -13.04 -44.30
CA ALA A 167 3.11 -13.77 -43.53
C ALA A 167 4.31 -12.83 -43.27
N VAL A 168 4.48 -12.43 -42.01
CA VAL A 168 5.74 -11.84 -41.56
C VAL A 168 6.73 -12.98 -41.53
N SER A 169 7.70 -12.92 -42.45
CA SER A 169 8.86 -13.79 -42.48
C SER A 169 9.52 -13.81 -41.10
N PRO A 170 9.81 -15.00 -40.53
CA PRO A 170 10.50 -15.06 -39.25
C PRO A 170 11.89 -14.44 -39.44
N LYS A 171 12.18 -13.39 -38.68
CA LYS A 171 13.58 -12.99 -38.47
C LYS A 171 14.27 -14.18 -37.82
N GLN A 172 15.31 -14.68 -38.48
CA GLN A 172 16.27 -15.59 -37.86
C GLN A 172 16.89 -14.84 -36.68
N ASP A 173 16.39 -15.11 -35.48
CA ASP A 173 17.12 -14.80 -34.27
C ASP A 173 18.08 -15.96 -34.03
N ASP A 174 19.37 -15.66 -34.14
CA ASP A 174 20.46 -16.54 -33.76
C ASP A 174 20.18 -17.13 -32.37
N GLU A 175 20.22 -18.45 -32.30
CA GLU A 175 20.03 -19.26 -31.11
C GLU A 175 21.13 -18.97 -30.09
N LYS A 176 20.99 -17.88 -29.32
CA LYS A 176 21.81 -17.62 -28.15
C LYS A 176 21.32 -18.48 -26.99
N SER A 177 22.27 -19.25 -26.45
CA SER A 177 22.17 -20.11 -25.28
C SER A 177 21.15 -19.62 -24.23
N SER A 178 20.33 -20.56 -23.71
CA SER A 178 19.28 -20.36 -22.70
C SER A 178 19.67 -19.48 -21.50
N LEU A 179 20.97 -19.37 -21.19
CA LEU A 179 21.50 -18.51 -20.13
C LEU A 179 21.66 -17.03 -20.54
N ASP A 180 21.93 -16.71 -21.81
CA ASP A 180 22.10 -15.32 -22.28
C ASP A 180 20.75 -14.59 -22.40
N ALA A 181 19.67 -15.33 -22.64
CA ALA A 181 18.30 -14.79 -22.63
C ALA A 181 17.84 -14.32 -21.22
N ILE A 182 18.42 -14.90 -20.16
CA ILE A 182 18.20 -14.52 -18.76
C ILE A 182 18.86 -13.16 -18.46
N PHE A 183 20.01 -12.87 -19.09
CA PHE A 183 20.77 -11.63 -18.88
C PHE A 183 20.44 -10.50 -19.87
N TYR A 184 19.65 -10.76 -20.91
CA TYR A 184 19.19 -9.71 -21.83
C TYR A 184 18.29 -8.70 -21.10
N ARG A 185 18.62 -7.42 -21.03
CA ARG A 185 17.75 -6.40 -20.41
C ARG A 185 16.61 -6.04 -21.39
N PRO A 186 15.34 -6.38 -21.12
CA PRO A 186 14.20 -5.91 -21.92
C PRO A 186 14.14 -4.38 -21.92
N GLU A 187 13.55 -3.78 -22.95
CA GLU A 187 13.34 -2.34 -22.96
C GLU A 187 12.37 -1.93 -21.84
N ARG A 188 12.53 -0.70 -21.33
CA ARG A 188 11.78 -0.22 -20.17
C ARG A 188 10.28 -0.14 -20.51
N GLY A 189 9.51 -1.10 -20.00
CA GLY A 189 8.07 -1.25 -20.29
C GLY A 189 7.68 -2.64 -20.79
N ASP A 190 8.64 -3.47 -21.21
CA ASP A 190 8.39 -4.86 -21.59
C ASP A 190 8.10 -5.74 -20.36
N ASP A 191 7.22 -6.73 -20.54
CA ASP A 191 6.87 -7.65 -19.47
C ASP A 191 8.03 -8.59 -19.14
N TYR A 192 8.60 -8.45 -17.95
CA TYR A 192 9.60 -9.39 -17.44
C TYR A 192 8.95 -10.72 -17.06
N THR A 193 9.56 -11.83 -17.45
CA THR A 193 9.28 -13.12 -16.81
C THR A 193 9.73 -13.09 -15.34
N VAL A 194 8.99 -13.75 -14.45
CA VAL A 194 9.25 -13.72 -12.98
C VAL A 194 10.71 -14.02 -12.63
N LEU A 195 11.28 -15.09 -13.20
CA LEU A 195 12.67 -15.49 -12.92
C LEU A 195 13.67 -14.40 -13.32
N LYS A 196 13.43 -13.77 -14.47
CA LYS A 196 14.28 -12.71 -15.02
C LYS A 196 14.19 -11.42 -14.20
N ALA A 197 13.01 -11.10 -13.69
CA ALA A 197 12.84 -9.99 -12.77
C ALA A 197 13.61 -10.25 -11.46
N LEU A 198 13.54 -11.46 -10.92
CA LEU A 198 14.24 -11.84 -9.69
C LEU A 198 15.77 -11.81 -9.80
N THR A 199 16.33 -12.03 -10.98
CA THR A 199 17.78 -11.95 -11.21
C THR A 199 18.26 -10.54 -11.58
N SER A 200 17.35 -9.59 -11.80
CA SER A 200 17.69 -8.22 -12.20
C SER A 200 18.25 -7.37 -11.05
N ILE A 201 19.18 -6.47 -11.37
CA ILE A 201 19.77 -5.54 -10.38
C ILE A 201 18.70 -4.60 -9.83
N GLU A 202 17.76 -4.18 -10.67
CA GLU A 202 16.64 -3.32 -10.34
C GLU A 202 15.76 -3.93 -9.25
N MET A 203 15.50 -5.23 -9.33
CA MET A 203 14.73 -5.95 -8.31
C MET A 203 15.48 -6.01 -6.99
N TRP A 204 16.78 -6.32 -7.00
CA TRP A 204 17.60 -6.36 -5.79
C TRP A 204 17.71 -5.01 -5.10
N VAL A 205 17.86 -3.92 -5.87
CA VAL A 205 17.83 -2.56 -5.34
C VAL A 205 16.46 -2.27 -4.70
N LEU A 206 15.36 -2.65 -5.35
CA LEU A 206 14.02 -2.46 -4.83
C LEU A 206 13.74 -3.31 -3.58
N PHE A 207 14.23 -4.55 -3.53
CA PHE A 207 14.15 -5.42 -2.36
C PHE A 207 14.90 -4.81 -1.18
N HIS A 208 16.12 -4.32 -1.40
CA HIS A 208 16.90 -3.69 -0.35
C HIS A 208 16.26 -2.39 0.15
N ALA A 209 15.82 -1.53 -0.78
CA ALA A 209 15.11 -0.31 -0.46
C ALA A 209 13.80 -0.58 0.32
N THR A 210 13.08 -1.65 -0.03
CA THR A 210 11.84 -2.03 0.66
C THR A 210 12.11 -2.65 2.03
N PHE A 211 13.10 -3.53 2.13
CA PHE A 211 13.52 -4.13 3.39
C PHE A 211 13.94 -3.06 4.40
N CYS A 212 14.84 -2.16 4.00
CA CYS A 212 15.33 -1.08 4.85
C CYS A 212 14.26 -0.01 5.08
N GLY A 213 13.57 0.44 4.03
CA GLY A 213 12.58 1.50 4.08
C GLY A 213 11.33 1.14 4.87
N LEU A 214 10.51 0.22 4.33
CA LEU A 214 9.24 -0.15 4.95
C LEU A 214 9.48 -0.90 6.27
N GLY A 215 10.51 -1.75 6.35
CA GLY A 215 10.85 -2.48 7.57
C GLY A 215 11.26 -1.56 8.73
N SER A 216 12.11 -0.55 8.49
CA SER A 216 12.47 0.43 9.53
C SER A 216 11.30 1.34 9.88
N SER A 217 10.50 1.74 8.88
CA SER A 217 9.34 2.63 9.10
C SER A 217 8.31 1.94 9.98
N LEU A 218 8.01 0.66 9.69
CA LEU A 218 7.09 -0.13 10.49
C LEU A 218 7.62 -0.32 11.92
N THR A 219 8.92 -0.57 12.07
CA THR A 219 9.55 -0.67 13.40
C THR A 219 9.43 0.63 14.20
N ALA A 220 9.68 1.78 13.57
CA ALA A 220 9.56 3.08 14.22
C ALA A 220 8.11 3.34 14.67
N VAL A 221 7.13 3.05 13.81
CA VAL A 221 5.70 3.24 14.10
C VAL A 221 5.21 2.30 15.20
N ASP A 222 5.56 1.02 15.13
CA ASP A 222 5.13 0.00 16.11
C ASP A 222 5.67 0.30 17.53
N ASN A 223 6.84 0.94 17.61
CA ASN A 223 7.48 1.27 18.89
C ASN A 223 7.26 2.71 19.35
N LEU A 224 6.65 3.57 18.53
CA LEU A 224 6.52 5.00 18.82
C LEU A 224 5.77 5.27 20.13
N GLY A 225 4.75 4.46 20.42
CA GLY A 225 4.00 4.53 21.67
C GLY A 225 4.91 4.31 22.89
N GLN A 226 5.66 3.21 22.88
CA GLN A 226 6.59 2.84 23.94
C GLN A 226 7.74 3.86 24.08
N ILE A 227 8.23 4.40 22.96
CA ILE A 227 9.24 5.47 22.98
C ILE A 227 8.68 6.71 23.68
N GLY A 228 7.46 7.13 23.33
CA GLY A 228 6.79 8.26 23.98
C GLY A 228 6.61 8.05 25.49
N GLU A 229 6.16 6.88 25.91
CA GLU A 229 6.03 6.52 27.34
C GLU A 229 7.39 6.57 28.06
N SER A 230 8.44 6.02 27.43
CA SER A 230 9.79 5.98 28.02
C SER A 230 10.41 7.37 28.21
N LEU A 231 10.01 8.34 27.38
CA LEU A 231 10.44 9.74 27.48
C LEU A 231 9.60 10.54 28.50
N GLY A 232 8.66 9.89 29.19
CA GLY A 232 7.84 10.48 30.24
C GLY A 232 6.63 11.26 29.73
N TYR A 233 6.21 11.06 28.47
CA TYR A 233 5.00 11.72 27.96
C TYR A 233 3.73 11.13 28.60
N PRO A 234 2.71 11.96 28.89
CA PRO A 234 1.41 11.46 29.33
C PRO A 234 0.79 10.54 28.28
N ASN A 235 0.05 9.50 28.71
CA ASN A 235 -0.62 8.55 27.80
C ASN A 235 -1.50 9.25 26.74
N LYS A 236 -2.21 10.33 27.11
CA LYS A 236 -3.01 11.14 26.16
C LYS A 236 -2.15 11.73 25.03
N THR A 237 -0.92 12.12 25.33
CA THR A 237 0.06 12.63 24.38
C THR A 237 0.67 11.50 23.55
N VAL A 238 0.92 10.34 24.14
CA VAL A 238 1.42 9.16 23.42
C VAL A 238 0.40 8.69 22.37
N THR A 239 -0.88 8.55 22.74
CA THR A 239 -1.96 8.25 21.79
C THR A 239 -2.04 9.30 20.69
N SER A 240 -1.74 10.56 21.01
CA SER A 240 -1.71 11.64 20.04
C SER A 240 -0.67 11.45 18.94
N PHE A 241 0.51 10.92 19.28
CA PHE A 241 1.58 10.62 18.32
C PHE A 241 1.17 9.51 17.36
N VAL A 242 0.61 8.42 17.88
CA VAL A 242 0.14 7.28 17.07
C VAL A 242 -0.97 7.73 16.10
N SER A 243 -1.92 8.55 16.55
CA SER A 243 -2.95 9.12 15.66
C SER A 243 -2.34 10.02 14.58
N LEU A 244 -1.34 10.84 14.92
CA LEU A 244 -0.65 11.72 13.95
C LEU A 244 0.05 10.90 12.87
N VAL A 245 0.77 9.84 13.23
CA VAL A 245 1.40 8.94 12.26
C VAL A 245 0.38 8.39 11.28
N SER A 246 -0.79 7.92 11.77
CA SER A 246 -1.84 7.36 10.91
C SER A 246 -2.41 8.38 9.92
N ILE A 247 -2.69 9.60 10.39
CA ILE A 247 -3.19 10.70 9.55
C ILE A 247 -2.17 11.04 8.45
N TRP A 248 -0.91 11.24 8.83
CA TRP A 248 0.13 11.59 7.86
C TRP A 248 0.50 10.41 6.96
N ASN A 249 0.30 9.16 7.38
CA ASN A 249 0.40 8.00 6.51
C ASN A 249 -0.61 8.07 5.36
N PHE A 250 -1.85 8.41 5.66
CA PHE A 250 -2.87 8.61 4.64
C PHE A 250 -2.45 9.71 3.66
N PHE A 251 -2.09 10.90 4.15
CA PHE A 251 -1.67 12.01 3.30
C PHE A 251 -0.41 11.70 2.49
N GLY A 252 0.55 10.96 3.06
CA GLY A 252 1.75 10.50 2.37
C GLY A 252 1.40 9.60 1.18
N ARG A 253 0.40 8.71 1.34
CA ARG A 253 -0.09 7.88 0.24
C ARG A 253 -0.71 8.73 -0.86
N VAL A 254 -1.62 9.63 -0.50
CA VAL A 254 -2.30 10.53 -1.44
C VAL A 254 -1.27 11.36 -2.20
N PHE A 255 -0.39 12.07 -1.49
CA PHE A 255 0.62 12.94 -2.07
C PHE A 255 1.56 12.18 -3.01
N ALA A 256 2.09 11.03 -2.59
CA ALA A 256 3.01 10.25 -3.41
C ALA A 256 2.37 9.81 -4.74
N GLY A 257 1.09 9.41 -4.76
CA GLY A 257 0.40 9.01 -5.99
C GLY A 257 0.37 10.11 -7.04
N PHE A 258 -0.13 11.29 -6.67
CA PHE A 258 -0.29 12.41 -7.59
C PHE A 258 1.05 13.06 -7.93
N VAL A 259 1.86 13.35 -6.91
CA VAL A 259 3.12 14.09 -7.11
C VAL A 259 4.09 13.26 -7.92
N SER A 260 4.13 11.94 -7.73
CA SER A 260 4.99 11.10 -8.57
C SER A 260 4.62 11.14 -10.06
N GLU A 261 3.32 11.21 -10.38
CA GLU A 261 2.87 11.35 -11.76
C GLU A 261 3.27 12.71 -12.34
N ILE A 262 3.03 13.79 -11.58
CA ILE A 262 3.41 15.16 -11.98
C ILE A 262 4.93 15.23 -12.20
N MET A 263 5.73 14.62 -11.33
CA MET A 263 7.19 14.67 -11.39
C MET A 263 7.76 13.88 -12.57
N VAL A 264 7.14 12.76 -12.94
CA VAL A 264 7.52 11.99 -14.14
C VAL A 264 7.14 12.77 -15.40
N VAL A 265 5.90 13.26 -15.51
CA VAL A 265 5.40 13.91 -16.73
C VAL A 265 6.05 15.29 -16.95
N LYS A 266 6.07 16.13 -15.92
CA LYS A 266 6.52 17.53 -16.03
C LYS A 266 8.03 17.68 -15.91
N TYR A 267 8.66 16.95 -14.99
CA TYR A 267 10.07 17.12 -14.65
C TYR A 267 10.96 15.96 -15.12
N ARG A 268 10.39 14.91 -15.73
CA ARG A 268 11.11 13.70 -16.19
C ARG A 268 11.97 13.04 -15.11
N LEU A 269 11.55 13.16 -13.85
CA LEU A 269 12.27 12.59 -12.72
C LEU A 269 11.91 11.10 -12.56
N PRO A 270 12.89 10.20 -12.42
CA PRO A 270 12.62 8.77 -12.29
C PRO A 270 12.02 8.46 -10.90
N ARG A 271 11.02 7.57 -10.85
CA ARG A 271 10.35 7.17 -9.60
C ARG A 271 11.28 6.59 -8.52
N PRO A 272 12.32 5.79 -8.85
CA PRO A 272 13.31 5.37 -7.86
C PRO A 272 14.01 6.53 -7.15
N LEU A 273 14.30 7.64 -7.85
CA LEU A 273 14.90 8.83 -7.22
C LEU A 273 13.94 9.48 -6.23
N MET A 274 12.65 9.55 -6.56
CA MET A 274 11.63 10.03 -5.62
C MET A 274 11.51 9.13 -4.39
N MET A 275 11.60 7.80 -4.56
CA MET A 275 11.67 6.85 -3.45
C MET A 275 12.88 7.13 -2.56
N THR A 276 14.06 7.40 -3.13
CA THR A 276 15.25 7.81 -2.35
C THR A 276 14.98 9.08 -1.53
N MET A 277 14.33 10.09 -2.10
CA MET A 277 13.98 11.31 -1.37
C MET A 277 13.02 11.03 -0.20
N VAL A 278 12.05 10.13 -0.40
CA VAL A 278 11.13 9.69 0.67
C VAL A 278 11.88 8.94 1.78
N LEU A 279 12.87 8.11 1.43
CA LEU A 279 13.71 7.41 2.42
C LEU A 279 14.60 8.37 3.20
N LEU A 280 15.18 9.38 2.56
CA LEU A 280 15.94 10.44 3.24
C LEU A 280 15.04 11.21 4.22
N LEU A 281 13.80 11.51 3.82
CA LEU A 281 12.81 12.13 4.70
C LEU A 281 12.48 11.23 5.91
N ALA A 282 12.38 9.90 5.71
CA ALA A 282 12.20 8.96 6.81
C ALA A 282 13.40 9.00 7.78
N CYS A 283 14.63 9.07 7.27
CA CYS A 283 15.83 9.21 8.10
C CYS A 283 15.79 10.48 8.98
N VAL A 284 15.31 11.61 8.44
CA VAL A 284 15.09 12.83 9.24
C VAL A 284 14.11 12.55 10.38
N GLY A 285 13.00 11.87 10.09
CA GLY A 285 12.04 11.43 11.10
C GLY A 285 12.68 10.58 12.21
N TYR A 286 13.54 9.63 11.84
CA TYR A 286 14.23 8.78 12.82
C TYR A 286 15.25 9.54 13.65
N LEU A 287 15.98 10.49 13.05
CA LEU A 287 16.91 11.35 13.79
C LEU A 287 16.18 12.21 14.83
N LEU A 288 14.99 12.71 14.50
CA LEU A 288 14.16 13.45 15.46
C LEU A 288 13.69 12.58 16.64
N VAL A 289 13.46 11.28 16.41
CA VAL A 289 13.17 10.32 17.49
C VAL A 289 14.42 10.03 18.32
N ALA A 290 15.56 9.84 17.67
CA ALA A 290 16.82 9.50 18.32
C ALA A 290 17.41 10.64 19.17
N PHE A 291 17.21 11.90 18.74
CA PHE A 291 17.70 13.10 19.41
C PHE A 291 16.51 13.99 19.84
N PRO A 292 15.77 13.59 20.89
CA PRO A 292 14.54 14.27 21.25
C PRO A 292 14.80 15.63 21.93
N PHE A 293 14.14 16.67 21.42
CA PHE A 293 13.97 17.99 22.06
C PHE A 293 12.48 18.25 22.34
N PRO A 294 12.09 19.28 23.12
CA PRO A 294 10.68 19.57 23.39
C PRO A 294 9.86 19.72 22.10
N GLY A 295 8.89 18.84 21.89
CA GLY A 295 8.04 18.82 20.68
C GLY A 295 8.60 18.03 19.49
N SER A 296 9.82 17.53 19.55
CA SER A 296 10.44 16.73 18.49
C SER A 296 9.61 15.51 18.08
N LEU A 297 9.01 14.78 19.03
CA LEU A 297 8.18 13.61 18.74
C LEU A 297 6.88 13.93 17.99
N TYR A 298 6.32 15.12 18.16
CA TYR A 298 5.20 15.57 17.33
C TYR A 298 5.65 15.71 15.88
N ILE A 299 6.77 16.39 15.65
CA ILE A 299 7.35 16.58 14.31
C ILE A 299 7.75 15.21 13.72
N ALA A 300 8.38 14.35 14.52
CA ALA A 300 8.78 13.02 14.11
C ALA A 300 7.58 12.18 13.69
N SER A 301 6.45 12.25 14.41
CA SER A 301 5.21 11.53 14.07
C SER A 301 4.66 11.95 12.71
N ILE A 302 4.71 13.26 12.41
CA ILE A 302 4.28 13.82 11.12
C ILE A 302 5.21 13.32 9.99
N VAL A 303 6.51 13.52 10.16
CA VAL A 303 7.52 13.19 9.14
C VAL A 303 7.55 11.69 8.87
N THR A 304 7.62 10.86 9.92
CA THR A 304 7.66 9.39 9.80
C THR A 304 6.35 8.82 9.26
N GLY A 305 5.19 9.36 9.67
CA GLY A 305 3.89 8.99 9.13
C GLY A 305 3.81 9.24 7.63
N PHE A 306 4.14 10.46 7.21
CA PHE A 306 4.13 10.86 5.80
C PHE A 306 5.10 10.03 4.96
N SER A 307 6.36 9.89 5.39
CA SER A 307 7.36 9.12 4.66
C SER A 307 6.99 7.64 4.58
N PHE A 308 6.43 7.06 5.64
CA PHE A 308 5.94 5.68 5.64
C PHE A 308 4.77 5.51 4.66
N GLY A 309 3.85 6.47 4.63
CA GLY A 309 2.70 6.45 3.71
C GLY A 309 3.11 6.51 2.24
N ALA A 310 4.10 7.35 1.92
CA ALA A 310 4.56 7.56 0.56
C ALA A 310 5.28 6.33 -0.06
N GLN A 311 5.92 5.48 0.77
CA GLN A 311 6.71 4.34 0.28
C GLN A 311 5.89 3.27 -0.43
N LEU A 312 4.67 2.96 0.04
CA LEU A 312 3.86 1.90 -0.53
C LEU A 312 3.40 2.22 -1.97
N PRO A 313 2.78 3.38 -2.27
CA PRO A 313 2.45 3.76 -3.65
C PRO A 313 3.66 3.87 -4.57
N MET A 314 4.82 4.29 -4.03
CA MET A 314 6.06 4.32 -4.81
C MET A 314 6.50 2.91 -5.21
N ASN A 315 6.49 1.95 -4.29
CA ASN A 315 6.77 0.56 -4.64
C ASN A 315 5.79 0.01 -5.69
N LEU A 316 4.49 0.32 -5.57
CA LEU A 316 3.48 -0.13 -6.53
C LEU A 316 3.72 0.41 -7.95
N THR A 317 4.06 1.69 -8.06
CA THR A 317 4.33 2.35 -9.35
C THR A 317 5.67 1.92 -9.93
N ILE A 318 6.72 1.79 -9.11
CA ILE A 318 8.05 1.35 -9.54
C ILE A 318 8.00 -0.09 -10.08
N VAL A 319 7.32 -1.02 -9.41
CA VAL A 319 7.22 -2.42 -9.90
C VAL A 319 6.51 -2.49 -11.26
N SER A 320 5.43 -1.73 -11.45
CA SER A 320 4.68 -1.74 -12.72
C SER A 320 5.42 -1.04 -13.86
N GLU A 321 6.24 -0.03 -13.55
CA GLU A 321 7.07 0.67 -14.53
C GLU A 321 8.31 -0.14 -14.94
N LEU A 322 8.94 -0.84 -13.99
CA LEU A 322 10.20 -1.56 -14.24
C LEU A 322 9.99 -2.95 -14.85
N PHE A 323 8.95 -3.68 -14.43
CA PHE A 323 8.79 -5.10 -14.77
C PHE A 323 7.54 -5.43 -15.59
N GLY A 324 6.70 -4.44 -15.89
CA GLY A 324 5.46 -4.61 -16.65
C GLY A 324 4.29 -5.12 -15.81
N LEU A 325 3.22 -5.52 -16.49
CA LEU A 325 1.92 -5.83 -15.89
C LEU A 325 1.58 -7.32 -15.90
N LYS A 326 2.22 -8.12 -16.76
CA LYS A 326 1.89 -9.55 -16.93
C LYS A 326 2.02 -10.37 -15.66
N TYR A 327 3.11 -10.18 -14.91
CA TYR A 327 3.37 -10.86 -13.63
C TYR A 327 3.44 -9.89 -12.44
N TYR A 328 2.91 -8.68 -12.59
CA TYR A 328 2.96 -7.62 -11.59
C TYR A 328 2.60 -8.10 -10.18
N SER A 329 1.50 -8.84 -10.08
CA SER A 329 0.99 -9.36 -8.81
C SER A 329 2.02 -10.17 -8.04
N VAL A 330 2.72 -11.07 -8.75
CA VAL A 330 3.72 -11.95 -8.14
C VAL A 330 4.93 -11.12 -7.73
N LEU A 331 5.41 -10.26 -8.62
CA LEU A 331 6.58 -9.41 -8.38
C LEU A 331 6.36 -8.44 -7.23
N PHE A 332 5.21 -7.78 -7.16
CA PHE A 332 4.87 -6.87 -6.08
C PHE A 332 4.78 -7.60 -4.73
N ASN A 333 4.15 -8.78 -4.68
CA ASN A 333 4.09 -9.55 -3.44
C ASN A 333 5.46 -10.04 -2.98
N LEU A 334 6.37 -10.37 -3.90
CA LEU A 334 7.76 -10.69 -3.59
C LEU A 334 8.48 -9.47 -2.99
N VAL A 335 8.28 -8.27 -3.54
CA VAL A 335 8.80 -7.02 -2.94
C VAL A 335 8.20 -6.80 -1.54
N GLN A 336 6.91 -7.03 -1.33
CA GLN A 336 6.28 -6.89 -0.02
C GLN A 336 6.76 -7.93 1.00
N PHE A 337 7.18 -9.11 0.56
CA PHE A 337 7.80 -10.08 1.46
C PHE A 337 9.06 -9.50 2.14
N CYS A 338 9.83 -8.66 1.44
CA CYS A 338 10.98 -7.95 2.03
C CYS A 338 10.58 -7.01 3.17
N ASN A 339 9.39 -6.38 3.11
CA ASN A 339 8.87 -5.58 4.22
C ASN A 339 8.62 -6.43 5.47
N LEU A 340 8.00 -7.60 5.31
CA LEU A 340 7.77 -8.54 6.43
C LEU A 340 9.10 -9.00 7.05
N LEU A 341 10.07 -9.36 6.22
CA LEU A 341 11.40 -9.73 6.68
C LEU A 341 12.11 -8.57 7.40
N GLY A 342 12.05 -7.36 6.83
CA GLY A 342 12.64 -6.16 7.40
C GLY A 342 12.06 -5.84 8.77
N SER A 343 10.73 -5.82 8.88
CA SER A 343 10.04 -5.60 10.16
C SER A 343 10.36 -6.68 11.19
N PHE A 344 10.44 -7.96 10.80
CA PHE A 344 10.87 -9.00 11.73
C PHE A 344 12.31 -8.77 12.24
N VAL A 345 13.24 -8.46 11.34
CA VAL A 345 14.65 -8.22 11.71
C VAL A 345 14.77 -6.98 12.60
N PHE A 346 14.18 -5.86 12.21
CA PHE A 346 14.32 -4.62 12.95
C PHE A 346 13.48 -4.59 14.22
N ASN A 347 12.21 -4.99 14.18
CA ASN A 347 11.32 -4.91 15.33
C ASN A 347 11.58 -6.03 16.34
N VAL A 348 11.62 -7.29 15.90
CA VAL A 348 11.76 -8.44 16.82
C VAL A 348 13.22 -8.69 17.18
N LYS A 349 14.11 -8.79 16.20
CA LYS A 349 15.52 -9.17 16.46
C LYS A 349 16.34 -7.99 16.98
N ALA A 350 16.25 -6.81 16.39
CA ALA A 350 17.04 -5.66 16.83
C ALA A 350 16.38 -4.97 18.04
N THR A 351 15.22 -4.33 17.87
CA THR A 351 14.58 -3.55 18.94
C THR A 351 14.21 -4.43 20.15
N GLY A 352 13.60 -5.59 19.92
CA GLY A 352 13.25 -6.52 21.01
C GLY A 352 14.45 -6.92 21.87
N THR A 353 15.58 -7.29 21.27
CA THR A 353 16.77 -7.68 22.03
C THR A 353 17.45 -6.50 22.73
N LEU A 354 17.40 -5.31 22.14
CA LEU A 354 17.87 -4.07 22.78
C LEU A 354 17.03 -3.72 24.01
N TYR A 355 15.70 -3.83 23.90
CA TYR A 355 14.78 -3.56 25.00
C TYR A 355 14.95 -4.59 26.12
N ASP A 356 15.06 -5.88 25.80
CA ASP A 356 15.34 -6.91 26.80
C ASP A 356 16.66 -6.65 27.54
N LYS A 357 17.72 -6.26 26.83
CA LYS A 357 19.01 -5.92 27.46
C LYS A 357 18.90 -4.70 28.38
N ALA A 358 18.19 -3.65 27.95
CA ALA A 358 17.95 -2.45 28.76
C ALA A 358 17.13 -2.78 30.02
N ALA A 359 16.04 -3.54 29.87
CA ALA A 359 15.20 -3.98 30.98
C ALA A 359 15.99 -4.83 31.99
N MET A 360 16.85 -5.76 31.52
CA MET A 360 17.72 -6.54 32.40
C MET A 360 18.72 -5.69 33.17
N LYS A 361 19.29 -4.66 32.52
CA LYS A 361 20.19 -3.70 33.18
C LYS A 361 19.48 -2.94 34.29
N ASP A 362 18.23 -2.51 34.06
CA ASP A 362 17.44 -1.80 35.07
C ASP A 362 16.96 -2.72 36.21
N LEU A 363 16.60 -3.97 35.92
CA LEU A 363 16.31 -4.98 36.95
C LEU A 363 17.53 -5.23 37.85
N THR A 364 18.71 -5.36 37.24
CA THR A 364 19.97 -5.58 37.97
C THR A 364 20.30 -4.40 38.89
N LYS A 365 20.09 -3.16 38.43
CA LYS A 365 20.23 -1.96 39.27
C LYS A 365 19.27 -1.94 40.46
N LYS A 366 18.08 -2.54 40.30
CA LYS A 366 17.07 -2.66 41.38
C LYS A 366 17.28 -3.91 42.26
N GLY A 367 18.33 -4.70 42.02
CA GLY A 367 18.59 -5.95 42.75
C GLY A 367 17.61 -7.09 42.43
N LEU A 368 16.82 -6.95 41.36
CA LEU A 368 15.80 -7.91 40.96
C LEU A 368 16.30 -8.81 39.82
N ARG A 369 15.84 -10.06 39.77
CA ARG A 369 16.05 -10.96 38.63
C ARG A 369 14.71 -11.21 37.92
N ARG A 370 14.75 -11.36 36.59
CA ARG A 370 13.57 -11.72 35.79
C ARG A 370 13.08 -13.10 36.23
N SER A 371 11.82 -13.23 36.65
CA SER A 371 11.22 -14.55 36.88
C SER A 371 11.15 -15.29 35.55
N GLN A 372 11.71 -16.49 35.50
CA GLN A 372 11.68 -17.36 34.32
C GLN A 372 10.28 -17.88 34.02
#